data_AF-A0A516WZD0-F1
#
_entry.id   AF-A0A516WZD0-F1
#
_cell.length_a   1.000
_cell.length_b   1.000
_cell.length_c   1.000
_cell.angle_alpha   90.00
_cell.angle_beta   90.00
_cell.angle_gamma   90.00
#
_symmetry.space_group_name_H-M   'P 1'
#
loop_
_entity.id
_entity.type
_entity.pdbx_description
1 polymer ?
#
loop_
_entity_poly.entity_id
_entity_poly.type
_entity_poly.pdbx_seq_one_letter_code
_entity_poly.pdbx_strand_id
1 'polypeptide(L)'
;MTGVGKKLAPKIVAEVARLEANSRIYVMSSRKVNERQARDATLAAAVRDLAQMSVTNLVIESCDQDHEDNRIIRDELGAATPFRYTHDRPSNSLLWIPDVHAWA
;
A
#
# COMPACT_ATOMS: atom_id res chain seq x y z
N MET A 1 0.18 -11.54 14.88
CA MET A 1 -0.71 -11.87 13.73
C MET A 1 -1.91 -12.66 14.23
N THR A 2 -2.94 -11.98 14.73
CA THR A 2 -4.25 -12.59 14.91
C THR A 2 -4.90 -12.66 13.54
N GLY A 3 -5.05 -13.86 12.99
CA GLY A 3 -5.72 -14.06 11.71
C GLY A 3 -7.03 -13.29 11.69
N VAL A 4 -7.22 -12.49 10.64
CA VAL A 4 -8.51 -11.87 10.33
C VAL A 4 -9.54 -12.99 10.38
N GLY A 5 -10.30 -13.05 11.48
CA GLY A 5 -11.11 -14.23 11.79
C GLY A 5 -12.04 -14.50 10.63
N LYS A 6 -12.29 -15.77 10.28
CA LYS A 6 -13.13 -16.23 9.15
C LYS A 6 -14.47 -15.49 8.96
N LYS A 7 -14.94 -14.75 9.97
CA LYS A 7 -16.13 -13.86 9.93
C LYS A 7 -15.92 -12.53 9.19
N LEU A 8 -14.71 -12.00 9.10
CA LEU A 8 -14.40 -10.71 8.47
C LEU A 8 -14.12 -10.82 6.97
N ALA A 9 -13.63 -11.97 6.52
CA ALA A 9 -13.30 -12.20 5.11
C ALA A 9 -14.49 -11.94 4.14
N PRO A 10 -15.73 -12.39 4.43
CA PRO A 10 -16.87 -12.07 3.57
C PRO A 10 -17.15 -10.57 3.46
N LYS A 11 -16.98 -9.82 4.57
CA LYS A 11 -17.15 -8.36 4.59
C LYS A 11 -16.06 -7.68 3.75
N ILE A 12 -14.81 -8.09 3.92
CA ILE A 12 -13.67 -7.55 3.16
C ILE A 12 -13.89 -7.73 1.66
N VAL A 13 -14.21 -8.96 1.22
CA VAL A 13 -14.45 -9.24 -0.20
C VAL A 13 -15.61 -8.40 -0.75
N ALA A 14 -16.72 -8.29 -0.02
CA ALA A 14 -17.87 -7.52 -0.46
C ALA A 14 -17.57 -6.01 -0.58
N GLU A 15 -16.84 -5.44 0.37
CA GLU A 15 -16.48 -4.01 0.36
C GLU A 15 -15.44 -3.71 -0.72
N VAL A 16 -14.44 -4.57 -0.91
CA VAL A 16 -13.45 -4.40 -1.98
C VAL A 16 -14.09 -4.53 -3.36
N ALA A 17 -15.05 -5.45 -3.54
CA ALA A 17 -15.78 -5.60 -4.80
C ALA A 17 -16.57 -4.32 -5.18
N ARG A 18 -17.02 -3.54 -4.20
CA ARG A 18 -17.74 -2.27 -4.42
C ARG A 18 -16.84 -1.11 -4.84
N LEU A 19 -15.53 -1.23 -4.65
CA LEU A 19 -14.57 -0.16 -4.97
C LEU A 19 -14.31 -0.01 -6.48
N GLU A 20 -14.73 -0.99 -7.30
CA GLU A 20 -14.40 -1.05 -8.74
C GLU A 20 -12.90 -0.81 -9.00
N ALA A 21 -12.05 -1.33 -8.09
CA ALA A 21 -10.64 -0.99 -8.04
C ALA A 21 -9.82 -1.72 -9.11
N ASN A 22 -8.88 -1.00 -9.72
CA ASN A 22 -7.80 -1.59 -10.50
C ASN A 22 -6.58 -1.80 -9.59
N SER A 23 -6.00 -3.00 -9.60
CA SER A 23 -4.84 -3.33 -8.76
C SER A 23 -3.57 -3.47 -9.61
N ARG A 24 -2.46 -2.95 -9.08
CA ARG A 24 -1.10 -3.17 -9.59
C ARG A 24 -0.26 -3.74 -8.47
N ILE A 25 0.38 -4.88 -8.72
CA ILE A 25 1.21 -5.57 -7.73
C ILE A 25 2.68 -5.32 -8.07
N TYR A 26 3.42 -4.77 -7.11
CA TYR A 26 4.86 -4.57 -7.20
C TYR A 26 5.57 -5.71 -6.48
N VAL A 27 6.45 -6.41 -7.19
CA VAL A 27 7.13 -7.60 -6.66
C VAL A 27 8.64 -7.39 -6.71
N MET A 28 9.32 -7.64 -5.60
CA MET A 28 10.77 -7.63 -5.50
C MET A 28 11.29 -8.99 -5.03
N SER A 29 12.39 -9.45 -5.64
CA SER A 29 13.10 -10.62 -5.13
C SER A 29 13.92 -10.27 -3.89
N SER A 30 13.58 -10.84 -2.74
CA SER A 30 14.24 -10.59 -1.46
C SER A 30 15.49 -11.45 -1.19
N ARG A 31 15.96 -12.25 -2.16
CA ARG A 31 17.04 -13.24 -1.94
C ARG A 31 18.35 -12.66 -1.36
N LYS A 32 18.59 -11.36 -1.55
CA LYS A 32 19.82 -10.67 -1.11
C LYS A 32 19.55 -9.41 -0.28
N VAL A 33 18.29 -9.15 0.07
CA VAL A 33 17.90 -7.94 0.80
C VAL A 33 16.97 -8.31 1.94
N ASN A 34 17.04 -7.57 3.04
CA ASN A 34 16.09 -7.77 4.12
C ASN A 34 14.70 -7.23 3.74
N GLU A 35 13.69 -7.59 4.54
CA GLU A 35 12.30 -7.16 4.32
C GLU A 35 12.17 -5.64 4.20
N ARG A 36 12.96 -4.90 4.98
CA ARG A 36 12.90 -3.44 4.98
C ARG A 36 13.41 -2.83 3.68
N GLN A 37 14.56 -3.29 3.21
CA GLN A 37 15.11 -2.90 1.91
C GLN A 37 14.15 -3.27 0.77
N ALA A 38 13.50 -4.44 0.87
CA ALA A 38 12.50 -4.85 -0.10
C ALA A 38 11.29 -3.92 -0.10
N ARG A 39 10.77 -3.55 1.08
CA ARG A 39 9.67 -2.58 1.22
C ARG A 39 10.04 -1.22 0.65
N ASP A 40 11.19 -0.67 1.05
CA ASP A 40 11.63 0.67 0.62
C ASP A 40 11.75 0.73 -0.91
N ALA A 41 12.36 -0.27 -1.54
CA ALA A 41 12.50 -0.33 -2.99
C ALA A 41 11.15 -0.51 -3.71
N THR A 42 10.24 -1.30 -3.14
CA THR A 42 8.91 -1.53 -3.70
C THR A 42 8.03 -0.27 -3.58
N LEU A 43 8.08 0.42 -2.44
CA LEU A 43 7.39 1.69 -2.22
C LEU A 43 7.94 2.77 -3.16
N ALA A 44 9.27 2.87 -3.30
CA ALA A 44 9.91 3.81 -4.23
C ALA A 44 9.45 3.61 -5.68
N ALA A 45 9.38 2.35 -6.13
CA ALA A 45 8.84 2.04 -7.46
C ALA A 45 7.37 2.44 -7.58
N ALA A 46 6.55 2.11 -6.59
CA ALA A 46 5.13 2.44 -6.60
C ALA A 46 4.87 3.95 -6.63
N VAL A 47 5.58 4.74 -5.83
CA VAL A 47 5.33 6.20 -5.75
C VAL A 47 5.74 6.93 -7.03
N ARG A 48 6.81 6.47 -7.71
CA ARG A 48 7.20 6.99 -9.02
C ARG A 48 6.14 6.70 -10.08
N ASP A 49 5.62 5.48 -10.11
CA ASP A 49 4.56 5.09 -11.04
C ASP A 49 3.27 5.88 -10.76
N LEU A 50 2.87 6.01 -9.49
CA LEU A 50 1.69 6.78 -9.09
C LEU A 50 1.82 8.26 -9.45
N ALA A 51 3.03 8.84 -9.42
CA ALA A 51 3.26 10.22 -9.82
C ALA A 51 3.06 10.45 -11.33
N GLN A 52 3.18 9.40 -12.15
CA GLN A 52 2.84 9.44 -13.58
C GLN A 52 1.35 9.21 -13.85
N MET A 53 0.58 8.87 -12.82
CA MET A 53 -0.88 8.67 -12.89
C MET A 53 -1.59 9.90 -12.32
N SER A 54 -2.83 10.16 -12.74
CA SER A 54 -3.67 11.24 -12.18
C SER A 54 -4.21 10.90 -10.79
N VAL A 55 -3.37 10.32 -9.94
CA VAL A 55 -3.68 9.99 -8.55
C VAL A 55 -3.70 11.28 -7.74
N THR A 56 -4.73 11.44 -6.92
CA THR A 56 -4.89 12.61 -6.05
C THR A 56 -4.60 12.29 -4.58
N ASN A 57 -4.80 11.03 -4.19
CA ASN A 57 -4.64 10.55 -2.81
C ASN A 57 -3.97 9.17 -2.78
N LEU A 58 -2.95 9.03 -1.94
CA LEU A 58 -2.29 7.77 -1.60
C LEU A 58 -2.58 7.41 -0.15
N VAL A 59 -3.15 6.25 0.09
CA VAL A 59 -3.35 5.70 1.44
C VAL A 59 -2.38 4.56 1.66
N ILE A 60 -1.63 4.63 2.75
CA ILE A 60 -0.67 3.59 3.17
C ILE A 60 -1.15 3.04 4.51
N GLU A 61 -1.12 1.72 4.69
CA GLU A 61 -1.43 1.13 5.99
C GLU A 61 -0.37 1.55 7.01
N SER A 62 -0.82 2.16 8.11
CA SER A 62 0.02 2.61 9.22
C SER A 62 0.61 1.43 9.97
N CYS A 63 1.93 1.46 10.16
CA CYS A 63 2.68 0.51 10.97
C CYS A 63 3.81 1.22 11.74
N ASP A 64 4.77 0.46 12.26
CA ASP A 64 5.95 0.99 12.95
C ASP A 64 7.00 1.61 11.99
N GLN A 65 6.71 1.68 10.69
CA GLN A 65 7.63 2.16 9.64
C GLN A 65 7.15 3.46 8.95
N ASP A 66 6.08 4.09 9.44
CA ASP A 66 5.47 5.28 8.84
C ASP A 66 6.47 6.43 8.62
N HIS A 67 7.38 6.61 9.59
CA HIS A 67 8.40 7.65 9.52
C HIS A 67 9.33 7.46 8.32
N GLU A 68 9.73 6.23 8.02
CA GLU A 68 10.61 6.01 6.89
C GLU A 68 9.87 5.92 5.56
N ASP A 69 8.63 5.43 5.53
CA ASP A 69 7.78 5.55 4.34
C ASP A 69 7.71 7.04 3.91
N ASN A 70 7.54 7.96 4.86
CA ASN A 70 7.56 9.40 4.63
C ASN A 70 8.91 9.93 4.12
N ARG A 71 10.01 9.29 4.52
CA ARG A 71 11.34 9.65 4.02
C ARG A 71 11.49 9.21 2.57
N ILE A 72 11.15 7.96 2.25
CA ILE A 72 11.21 7.41 0.89
C ILE A 72 10.35 8.22 -0.07
N ILE A 73 9.11 8.56 0.29
CA ILE A 73 8.23 9.36 -0.58
C ILE A 73 8.84 10.73 -0.88
N ARG A 74 9.44 11.39 0.12
CA ARG A 74 10.13 12.67 -0.09
C ARG A 74 11.39 12.55 -0.93
N ASP A 75 12.18 11.50 -0.72
CA ASP A 75 13.41 11.27 -1.48
C ASP A 75 13.08 11.04 -2.97
N GLU A 76 11.97 10.37 -3.25
CA GLU A 76 11.55 10.03 -4.63
C GLU A 76 10.79 11.15 -5.34
N LEU A 77 9.94 11.90 -4.64
CA LEU A 77 9.04 12.89 -5.25
C LEU A 77 9.42 14.34 -4.94
N GLY A 78 10.39 14.56 -4.04
CA GLY A 78 10.77 15.88 -3.57
C GLY A 78 9.72 16.53 -2.66
N ALA A 79 9.85 17.85 -2.46
CA ALA A 79 9.00 18.62 -1.56
C ALA A 79 7.57 18.87 -2.09
N ALA A 80 7.37 18.77 -3.41
CA ALA A 80 6.10 19.03 -4.07
C ALA A 80 5.51 17.73 -4.61
N THR A 81 4.97 16.89 -3.73
CA THR A 81 4.32 15.65 -4.13
C THR A 81 3.06 15.94 -4.96
N PRO A 82 2.84 15.24 -6.10
CA PRO A 82 1.70 15.49 -6.98
C PRO A 82 0.36 15.01 -6.37
N PHE A 83 0.41 14.25 -5.29
CA PHE A 83 -0.75 13.76 -4.54
C PHE A 83 -0.56 13.97 -3.04
N ARG A 84 -1.69 13.96 -2.32
CA ARG A 84 -1.71 13.85 -0.86
C ARG A 84 -1.43 12.40 -0.47
N TYR A 85 -0.59 12.16 0.52
CA TYR A 85 -0.40 10.83 1.08
C TYR A 85 -0.72 10.83 2.58
N THR A 86 -1.30 9.73 3.06
CA THR A 86 -1.69 9.55 4.47
C THR A 86 -1.48 8.12 4.92
N HIS A 87 -0.99 7.95 6.15
CA HIS A 87 -1.02 6.67 6.85
C HIS A 87 -2.37 6.49 7.55
N ASP A 88 -3.01 5.35 7.34
CA ASP A 88 -4.36 5.06 7.86
C ASP A 88 -4.45 3.64 8.43
N ARG A 89 -5.51 3.35 9.18
CA ARG A 89 -5.80 2.06 9.78
C ARG A 89 -6.79 1.27 8.91
N PRO A 90 -6.88 -0.06 9.07
CA PRO A 90 -7.77 -0.93 8.28
C PRO A 90 -9.28 -0.76 8.60
N SER A 91 -9.71 0.43 8.97
CA SER A 91 -11.09 0.92 8.84
C SER A 91 -11.40 1.43 7.43
N ASN A 92 -10.38 1.71 6.62
CA ASN A 92 -10.49 2.11 5.22
C ASN A 92 -10.46 0.89 4.31
N SER A 93 -11.49 0.70 3.48
CA SER A 93 -11.63 -0.48 2.61
C SER A 93 -10.57 -0.58 1.52
N LEU A 94 -9.93 0.54 1.15
CA LEU A 94 -8.78 0.52 0.22
C LEU A 94 -7.62 -0.33 0.76
N LEU A 95 -7.45 -0.36 2.09
CA LEU A 95 -6.38 -1.11 2.75
C LEU A 95 -6.68 -2.62 2.83
N TRP A 96 -7.87 -3.08 2.42
CA TRP A 96 -8.20 -4.50 2.36
C TRP A 96 -7.95 -5.13 0.98
N ILE A 97 -7.59 -4.33 -0.03
CA ILE A 97 -7.25 -4.84 -1.36
C ILE A 97 -6.12 -5.88 -1.31
N PRO A 98 -5.02 -5.68 -0.54
CA PRO A 98 -3.97 -6.68 -0.42
C PRO A 98 -4.45 -8.02 0.15
N ASP A 99 -5.38 -8.01 1.12
CA ASP A 99 -5.95 -9.25 1.69
C ASP A 99 -6.68 -10.07 0.63
N VAL A 100 -7.45 -9.42 -0.24
CA VAL A 100 -8.18 -10.09 -1.33
C VAL A 100 -7.21 -10.75 -2.32
N HIS A 101 -6.11 -10.10 -2.66
CA HIS A 101 -5.06 -10.70 -3.51
C HIS A 101 -4.32 -11.84 -2.82
N ALA A 102 -4.10 -11.76 -1.51
CA ALA A 102 -3.42 -12.81 -0.75
C ALA A 102 -4.27 -14.09 -0.60
N TRP A 103 -5.60 -14.02 -0.80
CA TRP A 103 -6.52 -15.17 -0.74
C TRP A 103 -6.84 -15.80 -2.09
N ALA A 104 -6.49 -15.14 -3.20
CA ALA A 104 -6.75 -15.61 -4.56
C ALA A 104 -5.68 -16.61 -5.03
#